data_AF-U7QKX4-F1
#
_entry.id   AF-U7QKX4-F1
#
_cell.length_a   1.000
_cell.length_b   1.000
_cell.length_c   1.000
_cell.angle_alpha   90.00
_cell.angle_beta   90.00
_cell.angle_gamma   90.00
#
_symmetry.space_group_name_H-M   'P 1'
#
loop_
_entity.id
_entity.type
_entity.pdbx_description
1 polymer ?
#
loop_
_entity_poly.entity_id
_entity_poly.type
_entity_poly.pdbx_seq_one_letter_code
_entity_poly.pdbx_strand_id
1 'polypeptide(L)' 'MWNLEEYTKNSDAQLRWAKQLRSHLDLNGGESVLDVGCGDRKITANASSFSIFRKSRRNR' A
#
# COMPACT_ATOMS: atom_id res chain seq x y z
N MET A 1 2.86 -10.03 21.68
CA MET A 1 2.60 -8.57 21.57
C MET A 1 3.16 -8.10 20.23
N TRP A 2 2.49 -7.22 19.51
CA TRP A 2 2.93 -6.73 18.19
C TRP A 2 3.91 -5.54 18.34
N ASN A 3 4.91 -5.44 17.45
CA ASN A 3 5.92 -4.37 17.45
C ASN A 3 6.04 -3.72 16.05
N LEU A 4 5.72 -2.44 15.96
CA LEU A 4 5.76 -1.66 14.72
C LEU A 4 7.18 -1.51 14.16
N GLU A 5 8.17 -1.30 15.03
CA GLU A 5 9.55 -1.05 14.62
C GLU A 5 10.18 -2.32 14.02
N GLU A 6 9.96 -3.47 14.64
CA GLU A 6 10.39 -4.75 14.09
C GLU A 6 9.64 -5.09 12.79
N TYR A 7 8.34 -4.82 12.72
CA TYR A 7 7.58 -4.99 11.48
C TYR A 7 8.19 -4.15 10.35
N THR A 8 8.50 -2.88 10.62
CA THR A 8 9.03 -1.94 9.62
C THR A 8 10.44 -2.34 9.15
N LYS A 9 11.27 -2.87 10.06
CA LYS A 9 12.61 -3.40 9.73
C LYS A 9 12.55 -4.65 8.86
N ASN A 10 11.49 -5.45 8.98
CA ASN A 10 11.38 -6.77 8.35
C ASN A 10 10.35 -6.85 7.19
N SER A 11 9.69 -5.75 6.83
CA SER A 11 8.59 -5.70 5.85
C SER A 11 9.02 -5.66 4.37
N ASP A 12 10.33 -5.73 4.07
CA ASP A 12 10.84 -5.60 2.69
C ASP A 12 10.47 -6.77 1.78
N ALA A 13 10.30 -7.97 2.35
CA ALA A 13 9.85 -9.14 1.61
C ALA A 13 8.44 -8.92 1.04
N GLN A 14 7.55 -8.30 1.82
CA GLN A 14 6.19 -7.95 1.44
C GLN A 14 6.19 -6.92 0.30
N LEU A 15 7.08 -5.92 0.36
CA LEU A 15 7.25 -4.96 -0.74
C LEU A 15 7.71 -5.65 -2.04
N ARG A 16 8.65 -6.59 -1.95
CA ARG A 16 9.11 -7.36 -3.13
C ARG A 16 7.98 -8.16 -3.74
N TRP A 17 7.19 -8.85 -2.94
CA TRP A 17 6.03 -9.61 -3.41
C TRP A 17 4.96 -8.70 -4.03
N ALA A 18 4.67 -7.55 -3.41
CA ALA A 18 3.72 -6.60 -3.97
C ALA A 18 4.15 -6.09 -5.36
N LYS A 19 5.45 -5.83 -5.56
CA LYS A 19 5.98 -5.45 -6.88
C LYS A 19 5.83 -6.56 -7.93
N GLN A 20 6.05 -7.82 -7.53
CA GLN A 20 5.85 -8.97 -8.42
C GLN A 20 4.37 -9.19 -8.75
N LEU A 21 3.47 -9.09 -7.78
CA LEU A 21 2.04 -9.23 -8.01
C LEU A 21 1.49 -8.11 -8.88
N ARG A 22 2.02 -6.89 -8.72
CA ARG A 22 1.58 -5.73 -9.49
C ARG A 22 1.76 -5.90 -10.99
N SER A 23 2.77 -6.63 -11.47
CA SER A 23 2.93 -6.89 -12.92
C SER A 23 1.83 -7.78 -13.51
N HIS A 24 1.01 -8.41 -12.67
CA HIS A 24 -0.14 -9.21 -13.09
C HIS A 24 -1.45 -8.43 -13.03
N LEU A 25 -1.44 -7.17 -12.56
CA LEU A 25 -2.61 -6.31 -12.55
C LEU A 25 -2.59 -5.40 -13.78
N ASP A 26 -3.66 -5.44 -14.57
CA ASP A 26 -3.86 -4.54 -15.71
C ASP A 26 -4.40 -3.19 -15.22
N LEU A 27 -3.50 -2.33 -14.75
CA LEU A 27 -3.82 -1.01 -14.22
C LEU A 27 -3.42 0.07 -15.22
N ASN A 28 -4.39 0.87 -15.65
CA ASN A 28 -4.26 1.85 -16.71
C ASN A 28 -4.22 3.32 -16.19
N GLY A 29 -4.30 3.51 -14.88
CA GLY A 29 -4.12 4.81 -14.20
C GLY A 29 -5.42 5.57 -13.91
N GLY A 30 -6.57 5.06 -14.37
CA GLY A 30 -7.89 5.61 -14.08
C GLY A 30 -8.59 4.97 -12.87
N GLU A 31 -7.99 3.93 -12.29
CA GLU A 31 -8.59 3.13 -11.24
C GLU A 31 -8.47 3.80 -9.86
N SER A 32 -9.47 3.56 -9.02
CA SER A 32 -9.39 3.87 -7.59
C SER A 32 -8.88 2.66 -6.82
N VAL A 33 -7.72 2.78 -6.18
CA VAL A 33 -7.05 1.67 -5.47
C VAL A 33 -7.12 1.91 -3.95
N LEU A 34 -7.50 0.87 -3.20
CA LEU A 34 -7.51 0.86 -1.74
C LEU A 34 -6.50 -0.17 -1.20
N ASP A 35 -5.51 0.30 -0.46
CA ASP A 35 -4.53 -0.54 0.24
C ASP A 35 -5.00 -0.86 1.67
N VAL A 36 -5.68 -2.00 1.83
CA VAL A 36 -6.23 -2.45 3.13
C VAL A 36 -5.13 -3.07 3.97
N GLY A 37 -4.99 -2.61 5.21
CA GLY A 37 -3.95 -3.12 6.11
C GLY A 37 -2.54 -2.63 5.75
N CYS A 38 -2.44 -1.37 5.28
CA CYS A 38 -1.22 -0.76 4.73
C CYS A 38 0.07 -0.79 5.59
N GLY A 39 0.01 -1.22 6.85
CA GLY A 39 1.18 -1.40 7.71
C GLY A 39 2.11 -0.18 7.76
N ASP A 40 3.36 -0.39 7.37
CA ASP A 40 4.44 0.62 7.30
C ASP A 40 4.43 1.45 6.00
N ARG A 41 3.40 1.26 5.16
CA ARG A 41 3.09 2.08 3.97
C ARG A 41 4.08 1.96 2.81
N LYS A 42 5.05 1.06 2.84
CA LYS A 42 6.01 0.87 1.73
C LYS A 42 5.30 0.54 0.41
N ILE A 43 4.26 -0.29 0.48
CA ILE A 43 3.46 -0.70 -0.69
C ILE A 43 2.60 0.47 -1.17
N THR A 44 1.86 1.14 -0.26
CA THR A 44 1.09 2.35 -0.58
C THR A 44 1.97 3.42 -1.26
N ALA A 45 3.18 3.67 -0.74
CA ALA A 45 4.11 4.65 -1.28
C ALA A 45 4.65 4.23 -2.67
N ASN A 46 4.86 2.93 -2.90
CA ASN A 46 5.21 2.42 -4.22
C ASN A 46 4.03 2.50 -5.22
N ALA A 47 2.79 2.54 -4.73
CA ALA A 47 1.58 2.67 -5.51
C ALA A 47 1.18 4.13 -5.83
N SER A 48 1.88 5.15 -5.32
CA SER A 48 1.48 6.57 -5.38
C SER A 48 1.26 7.18 -6.78
N SER A 49 1.49 6.46 -7.87
CA SER A 49 1.05 6.86 -9.20
C SER A 49 -0.47 6.72 -9.39
N PHE A 50 -1.18 6.02 -8.50
CA PHE A 50 -2.64 5.96 -8.47
C PHE A 50 -3.23 7.13 -7.69
N SER A 51 -4.43 7.59 -8.05
CA SER A 51 -5.18 8.54 -7.25
C SER A 51 -5.57 7.87 -5.92
N ILE A 52 -4.70 7.98 -4.92
CA ILE A 52 -4.94 7.41 -3.59
C ILE A 52 -5.94 8.31 -2.89
N PHE A 53 -7.18 7.83 -2.78
CA PHE A 53 -8.20 8.50 -1.99
C PHE A 53 -7.86 8.36 -0.49
N ARG A 54 -7.16 9.36 0.06
CA ARG A 54 -7.08 9.52 1.52
C ARG A 54 -8.48 9.88 2.01
N LYS A 55 -9.18 8.92 2.63
CA LYS A 55 -10.44 9.21 3.32
C LYS A 55 -10.15 10.17 4.48
N SER A 56 -10.19 11.48 4.19
CA SER A 56 -10.28 12.51 5.21
C SER A 56 -11.56 12.24 5.98
N ARG A 57 -11.45 11.97 7.29
CA ARG A 57 -12.61 11.93 8.18
C ARG A 57 -13.25 13.33 8.17
N ARG A 58 -14.19 13.56 7.26
CA ARG A 58 -15.26 14.54 7.50
C ARG A 58 -16.32 13.83 8.32
N ASN A 59 -16.34 14.14 9.62
CA ASN A 59 -17.53 13.95 10.44
C ASN A 59 -18.68 14.70 9.74
N ARG A 60 -19.69 13.97 9.29
CA ARG A 60 -21.06 14.47 9.23
C ARG A 60 -21.82 13.78 10.34
#